data_AF-A0A2P6MLR1-F1
#
_entry.id   AF-A0A2P6MLR1-F1
#
_cell.length_a   1.000
_cell.length_b   1.000
_cell.length_c   1.000
_cell.angle_alpha   90.00
_cell.angle_beta   90.00
_cell.angle_gamma   90.00
#
_symmetry.space_group_name_H-M   'P 1'
#
loop_
_entity.id
_entity.type
_entity.pdbx_description
1 polymer ?
#
loop_
_entity_poly.entity_id
_entity_poly.type
_entity_poly.pdbx_seq_one_letter_code
_entity_poly.pdbx_strand_id
1 'polypeptide(L)'
;MKWWGVLTAACVFAFAPIAAEDVEAAGTVDEIISSGESQLGTPYQWGGTSTSGFDCSGFTGYAFSKAGVDLPRTAQQQYGVGDYVSRSNLQPGDLVFFSESRSTSSITHNGIYIGNNQMIHSSSSQGVSIASLSNSYWSPRYVGAKRVVQEQNPEVAAASTPAYEAVDVYINGSDLDEEAVKTDGRTLVPMRAIFEELGATVQWDNSTKTATGNLDGSEVALSIGEETAYADGSAVTLDQPADIVDGRTMVPLRFVGESLGAVVHWDNSTQTVQISQ
;
A
#
# COMPACT_ATOMS: atom_id res chain seq x y z
N MET A 1 5.40 -37.03 -68.74
CA MET A 1 4.65 -37.25 -67.50
C MET A 1 4.49 -35.90 -66.82
N LYS A 2 3.25 -35.49 -66.56
CA LYS A 2 2.91 -34.19 -65.95
C LYS A 2 3.24 -34.24 -64.45
N TRP A 3 3.93 -33.22 -63.95
CA TRP A 3 4.15 -33.04 -62.51
C TRP A 3 3.33 -31.84 -62.02
N TRP A 4 2.56 -32.08 -60.96
CA TRP A 4 1.63 -31.16 -60.31
C TRP A 4 2.39 -30.41 -59.21
N GLY A 5 2.19 -29.10 -59.11
CA GLY A 5 2.89 -28.24 -58.16
C GLY A 5 2.37 -28.30 -56.73
N VAL A 6 3.07 -27.56 -55.86
CA VAL A 6 2.55 -26.99 -54.62
C VAL A 6 3.24 -25.63 -54.45
N LEU A 7 2.47 -24.54 -54.51
CA LEU A 7 2.91 -23.21 -54.09
C LEU A 7 2.50 -23.05 -52.62
N THR A 8 3.48 -22.93 -51.72
CA THR A 8 3.25 -22.54 -50.32
C THR A 8 3.14 -21.02 -50.25
N ALA A 9 1.96 -20.52 -49.89
CA ALA A 9 1.76 -19.11 -49.56
C ALA A 9 2.29 -18.84 -48.16
N ALA A 10 3.37 -18.06 -48.04
CA ALA A 10 3.84 -17.53 -46.77
C ALA A 10 3.06 -16.24 -46.47
N CYS A 11 2.22 -16.27 -45.44
CA CYS A 11 1.49 -15.10 -44.94
C CYS A 11 2.46 -14.27 -44.07
N VAL A 12 2.94 -13.14 -44.59
CA VAL A 12 3.76 -12.19 -43.83
C VAL A 12 2.79 -11.27 -43.07
N PHE A 13 2.63 -11.49 -41.76
CA PHE A 13 1.97 -10.51 -40.90
C PHE A 13 2.94 -9.35 -40.66
N ALA A 14 2.72 -8.23 -41.34
CA ALA A 14 3.37 -6.98 -41.01
C ALA A 14 2.76 -6.45 -39.72
N PHE A 15 3.54 -6.44 -38.63
CA PHE A 15 3.20 -5.71 -37.41
C PHE A 15 3.41 -4.22 -37.70
N ALA A 16 2.32 -3.45 -37.80
CA ALA A 16 2.41 -1.99 -37.75
C ALA A 16 2.78 -1.59 -36.31
N PRO A 17 3.73 -0.66 -36.10
CA PRO A 17 3.99 -0.13 -34.78
C PRO A 17 2.74 0.66 -34.32
N ILE A 18 2.18 0.25 -33.19
CA ILE A 18 1.17 1.03 -32.47
C ILE A 18 1.84 2.35 -32.08
N ALA A 19 1.33 3.46 -32.60
CA ALA A 19 1.71 4.78 -32.13
C ALA A 19 1.28 4.90 -30.67
N ALA A 20 2.24 5.18 -29.78
CA ALA A 20 1.95 5.55 -28.40
C ALA A 20 1.18 6.88 -28.44
N GLU A 21 -0.11 6.84 -28.11
CA GLU A 21 -0.92 8.05 -27.93
C GLU A 21 -0.49 8.74 -26.63
N ASP A 22 -0.53 10.08 -26.64
CA ASP A 22 -0.03 10.99 -25.61
C ASP A 22 -0.46 10.59 -24.19
N VAL A 23 0.52 10.24 -23.34
CA VAL A 23 0.32 10.10 -21.90
C VAL A 23 0.23 11.51 -21.33
N GLU A 24 -0.99 11.99 -21.13
CA GLU A 24 -1.29 13.17 -20.32
C GLU A 24 -0.62 13.00 -18.93
N ALA A 25 0.32 13.88 -18.60
CA ALA A 25 1.08 13.84 -17.36
C ALA A 25 0.18 14.07 -16.14
N ALA A 26 -0.32 12.99 -15.55
CA ALA A 26 -0.83 13.02 -14.19
C ALA A 26 0.36 13.20 -13.23
N GLY A 27 0.29 14.21 -12.38
CA GLY A 27 1.32 14.54 -11.40
C GLY A 27 1.77 13.37 -10.55
N THR A 28 3.09 13.23 -10.39
CA THR A 28 3.65 12.18 -9.55
C THR A 28 3.54 12.57 -8.07
N VAL A 29 3.27 11.59 -7.20
CA VAL A 29 3.24 11.78 -5.74
C VAL A 29 4.55 12.38 -5.22
N ASP A 30 5.68 11.97 -5.80
CA ASP A 30 7.00 12.52 -5.49
C ASP A 30 7.08 14.03 -5.74
N GLU A 31 6.48 14.55 -6.81
CA GLU A 31 6.48 15.98 -7.10
C GLU A 31 5.65 16.75 -6.06
N ILE A 32 4.53 16.20 -5.62
CA ILE A 32 3.69 16.79 -4.56
C ILE A 32 4.48 16.89 -3.25
N ILE A 33 5.10 15.78 -2.83
CA ILE A 33 5.82 15.70 -1.56
C ILE A 33 7.05 16.60 -1.60
N SER A 34 7.90 16.47 -2.63
CA SER A 34 9.11 17.28 -2.77
C SER A 34 8.80 18.77 -2.87
N SER A 35 7.73 19.16 -3.57
CA SER A 35 7.26 20.55 -3.63
C SER A 35 6.78 21.05 -2.27
N GLY A 36 6.14 20.20 -1.47
CA GLY A 36 5.74 20.51 -0.10
C GLY A 36 6.96 20.71 0.81
N GLU A 37 7.90 19.77 0.78
CA GLU A 37 9.13 19.79 1.59
C GLU A 37 10.00 21.02 1.28
N SER A 38 10.03 21.44 0.00
CA SER A 38 10.73 22.66 -0.41
C SER A 38 10.18 23.93 0.25
N GLN A 39 8.98 23.88 0.84
CA GLN A 39 8.35 25.02 1.51
C GLN A 39 8.49 24.98 3.03
N LEU A 40 9.20 24.00 3.61
CA LEU A 40 9.41 23.91 5.06
C LEU A 40 9.90 25.25 5.64
N GLY A 41 9.23 25.69 6.71
CA GLY A 41 9.48 26.97 7.37
C GLY A 41 8.75 28.18 6.76
N THR A 42 8.06 28.03 5.63
CA THR A 42 7.26 29.14 5.06
C THR A 42 6.19 29.55 6.07
N PRO A 43 6.06 30.85 6.42
CA PRO A 43 5.12 31.29 7.45
C PRO A 43 3.67 30.96 7.15
N TYR A 44 2.87 30.77 8.20
CA TYR A 44 1.43 30.70 8.04
C TYR A 44 0.84 32.06 7.72
N GLN A 45 -0.05 32.12 6.74
CA GLN A 45 -0.82 33.31 6.40
C GLN A 45 -2.26 32.90 6.12
N TRP A 46 -3.22 33.42 6.89
CA TRP A 46 -4.64 33.18 6.62
C TRP A 46 -5.02 33.64 5.21
N GLY A 47 -5.61 32.76 4.40
CA GLY A 47 -5.90 33.05 3.01
C GLY A 47 -4.70 32.93 2.06
N GLY A 48 -3.50 32.64 2.58
CA GLY A 48 -2.25 32.56 1.81
C GLY A 48 -2.19 31.34 0.89
N THR A 49 -1.68 31.54 -0.32
CA THR A 49 -1.58 30.53 -1.39
C THR A 49 -0.24 30.59 -2.13
N SER A 50 0.79 31.21 -1.54
CA SER A 50 2.08 31.41 -2.21
C SER A 50 3.24 31.23 -1.26
N THR A 51 4.45 31.15 -1.80
CA THR A 51 5.70 30.92 -1.03
C THR A 51 6.06 32.05 -0.07
N SER A 52 5.34 33.19 -0.08
CA SER A 52 5.47 34.23 0.96
C SER A 52 4.68 33.90 2.24
N GLY A 53 3.73 32.97 2.15
CA GLY A 53 2.89 32.56 3.26
C GLY A 53 1.68 31.74 2.79
N PHE A 54 1.41 30.64 3.51
CA PHE A 54 0.32 29.71 3.19
C PHE A 54 -0.64 29.54 4.35
N ASP A 55 -1.95 29.37 4.08
CA ASP A 55 -2.80 28.62 5.00
C ASP A 55 -2.74 27.11 4.69
N CYS A 56 -3.39 26.27 5.50
CA CYS A 56 -3.34 24.82 5.35
C CYS A 56 -3.77 24.37 3.96
N SER A 57 -4.95 24.81 3.51
CA SER A 57 -5.50 24.45 2.20
C SER A 57 -4.81 25.13 1.01
N GLY A 58 -4.23 26.30 1.21
CA GLY A 58 -3.40 26.99 0.22
C GLY A 58 -2.05 26.31 0.03
N PHE A 59 -1.47 25.75 1.10
CA PHE A 59 -0.27 24.93 1.04
C PHE A 59 -0.52 23.62 0.28
N THR A 60 -1.58 22.87 0.63
CA THR A 60 -1.91 21.63 -0.08
C THR A 60 -2.24 21.90 -1.53
N GLY A 61 -3.01 22.96 -1.83
CA GLY A 61 -3.30 23.38 -3.20
C GLY A 61 -2.04 23.73 -3.99
N TYR A 62 -1.08 24.44 -3.38
CA TYR A 62 0.20 24.74 -4.02
C TYR A 62 0.98 23.47 -4.38
N ALA A 63 1.14 22.55 -3.42
CA ALA A 63 1.90 21.32 -3.65
C ALA A 63 1.29 20.46 -4.76
N PHE A 64 -0.03 20.28 -4.75
CA PHE A 64 -0.73 19.52 -5.79
C PHE A 64 -0.69 20.21 -7.16
N SER A 65 -0.74 21.56 -7.20
CA SER A 65 -0.63 22.31 -8.45
C SER A 65 0.71 22.12 -9.16
N LYS A 66 1.78 21.80 -8.41
CA LYS A 66 3.10 21.47 -9.00
C LYS A 66 3.05 20.20 -9.81
N ALA A 67 2.26 19.25 -9.33
CA ALA A 67 1.96 18.00 -10.01
C ALA A 67 0.76 18.16 -10.99
N GLY A 68 0.41 19.37 -11.40
CA GLY A 68 -0.69 19.60 -12.35
C GLY A 68 -2.09 19.27 -11.84
N VAL A 69 -2.28 19.12 -10.51
CA VAL A 69 -3.58 18.82 -9.92
C VAL A 69 -4.14 20.02 -9.18
N ASP A 70 -5.28 20.52 -9.67
CA ASP A 70 -5.98 21.65 -9.08
C ASP A 70 -6.91 21.20 -7.95
N LEU A 71 -6.58 21.60 -6.73
CA LEU A 71 -7.44 21.40 -5.57
C LEU A 71 -8.39 22.58 -5.34
N PRO A 72 -9.62 22.34 -4.85
CA PRO A 72 -10.49 23.40 -4.36
C PRO A 72 -9.80 24.24 -3.27
N ARG A 73 -10.17 25.52 -3.16
CA ARG A 73 -9.45 26.47 -2.30
C ARG A 73 -9.49 26.13 -0.80
N THR A 74 -10.58 25.56 -0.29
CA THR A 74 -10.76 25.37 1.16
C THR A 74 -10.59 23.92 1.58
N ALA A 75 -10.08 23.68 2.80
CA ALA A 75 -9.91 22.33 3.33
C ALA A 75 -11.22 21.52 3.33
N GLN A 76 -12.35 22.16 3.64
CA GLN A 76 -13.67 21.54 3.61
C GLN A 76 -14.09 21.10 2.20
N GLN A 77 -13.77 21.88 1.16
CA GLN A 77 -14.02 21.50 -0.23
C GLN A 77 -13.04 20.43 -0.70
N GLN A 78 -11.78 20.49 -0.28
CA GLN A 78 -10.78 19.46 -0.58
C GLN A 78 -11.18 18.09 0.02
N TYR A 79 -11.86 18.08 1.16
CA TYR A 79 -12.43 16.84 1.72
C TYR A 79 -13.56 16.25 0.86
N GLY A 80 -14.17 17.06 -0.01
CA GLY A 80 -15.22 16.63 -0.92
C GLY A 80 -14.73 16.02 -2.24
N VAL A 81 -13.42 16.04 -2.52
CA VAL A 81 -12.84 15.52 -3.76
C VAL A 81 -11.93 14.32 -3.48
N GLY A 82 -11.75 13.47 -4.49
CA GLY A 82 -10.95 12.24 -4.39
C GLY A 82 -11.66 11.10 -3.64
N ASP A 83 -10.99 9.95 -3.63
CA ASP A 83 -11.49 8.71 -3.04
C ASP A 83 -11.27 8.69 -1.53
N TYR A 84 -12.21 8.11 -0.79
CA TYR A 84 -12.05 7.91 0.65
C TYR A 84 -10.91 6.94 0.94
N VAL A 85 -10.05 7.30 1.90
CA VAL A 85 -8.97 6.43 2.38
C VAL A 85 -9.17 6.16 3.88
N SER A 86 -9.20 4.88 4.24
CA SER A 86 -9.18 4.47 5.64
C SER A 86 -7.82 4.79 6.26
N ARG A 87 -7.78 5.05 7.58
CA ARG A 87 -6.53 5.43 8.26
C ARG A 87 -5.43 4.36 8.13
N SER A 88 -5.81 3.08 8.04
CA SER A 88 -4.88 1.96 7.84
C SER A 88 -4.26 1.92 6.45
N ASN A 89 -4.93 2.52 5.45
CA ASN A 89 -4.56 2.44 4.04
C ASN A 89 -3.95 3.76 3.53
N LEU A 90 -3.53 4.63 4.45
CA LEU A 90 -2.85 5.88 4.12
C LEU A 90 -1.56 5.62 3.34
N GLN A 91 -1.45 6.26 2.19
CA GLN A 91 -0.27 6.25 1.32
C GLN A 91 0.27 7.67 1.17
N PRO A 92 1.60 7.84 1.01
CA PRO A 92 2.19 9.14 0.74
C PRO A 92 1.44 9.86 -0.40
N GLY A 93 1.23 11.17 -0.24
CA GLY A 93 0.42 11.96 -1.16
C GLY A 93 -1.07 12.05 -0.80
N ASP A 94 -1.60 11.19 0.08
CA ASP A 94 -2.97 11.34 0.56
C ASP A 94 -3.17 12.65 1.34
N LEU A 95 -4.31 13.31 1.15
CA LEU A 95 -4.72 14.42 1.98
C LEU A 95 -5.32 13.90 3.29
N VAL A 96 -4.83 14.37 4.42
CA VAL A 96 -5.36 14.07 5.76
C VAL A 96 -6.08 15.28 6.34
N PHE A 97 -7.21 15.06 7.00
CA PHE A 97 -8.12 16.13 7.41
C PHE A 97 -8.45 16.06 8.90
N PHE A 98 -8.60 17.24 9.49
CA PHE A 98 -8.79 17.41 10.92
C PHE A 98 -9.86 18.45 11.25
N SER A 99 -10.48 18.28 12.41
CA SER A 99 -11.44 19.22 12.99
C SER A 99 -10.81 20.08 14.09
N GLU A 100 -11.54 21.12 14.51
CA GLU A 100 -11.13 22.01 15.59
C GLU A 100 -11.04 21.28 16.93
N SER A 101 -11.91 20.29 17.14
CA SER A 101 -12.05 19.58 18.41
C SER A 101 -12.55 18.15 18.23
N ARG A 102 -12.37 17.33 19.27
CA ARG A 102 -12.86 15.94 19.35
C ARG A 102 -14.37 15.79 19.15
N SER A 103 -15.14 16.84 19.43
CA SER A 103 -16.60 16.82 19.42
C SER A 103 -17.21 17.33 18.13
N THR A 104 -16.38 17.73 17.15
CA THR A 104 -16.85 18.25 15.86
C THR A 104 -16.23 17.47 14.71
N SER A 105 -16.99 17.32 13.63
CA SER A 105 -16.53 16.72 12.36
C SER A 105 -16.31 17.76 11.25
N SER A 106 -16.54 19.04 11.55
CA SER A 106 -16.27 20.14 10.60
C SER A 106 -14.78 20.19 10.31
N ILE A 107 -14.42 20.18 9.03
CA ILE A 107 -13.02 20.24 8.61
C ILE A 107 -12.49 21.66 8.81
N THR A 108 -11.45 21.81 9.62
CA THR A 108 -10.81 23.10 9.88
C THR A 108 -9.34 23.11 9.50
N HIS A 109 -8.75 21.94 9.27
CA HIS A 109 -7.34 21.80 8.93
C HIS A 109 -7.09 20.60 8.03
N ASN A 110 -6.03 20.66 7.23
CA ASN A 110 -5.56 19.56 6.41
C ASN A 110 -4.04 19.57 6.23
N GLY A 111 -3.51 18.47 5.71
CA GLY A 111 -2.11 18.29 5.36
C GLY A 111 -1.93 17.18 4.34
N ILE A 112 -0.70 16.96 3.89
CA ILE A 112 -0.31 15.90 2.96
C ILE A 112 0.38 14.82 3.79
N TYR A 113 -0.09 13.58 3.70
CA TYR A 113 0.55 12.44 4.31
C TYR A 113 1.87 12.13 3.60
N ILE A 114 2.94 11.90 4.36
CA ILE A 114 4.29 11.68 3.82
C ILE A 114 4.87 10.33 4.28
N GLY A 115 4.01 9.39 4.66
CA GLY A 115 4.43 8.12 5.26
C GLY A 115 4.71 8.22 6.75
N ASN A 116 5.09 7.09 7.37
CA ASN A 116 5.54 7.01 8.76
C ASN A 116 4.62 7.66 9.80
N ASN A 117 3.31 7.67 9.55
CA ASN A 117 2.32 8.34 10.42
C ASN A 117 2.62 9.85 10.61
N GLN A 118 3.17 10.49 9.58
CA GLN A 118 3.50 11.91 9.53
C GLN A 118 2.76 12.63 8.41
N MET A 119 2.52 13.92 8.61
CA MET A 119 2.06 14.82 7.57
C MET A 119 2.95 16.05 7.47
N ILE A 120 3.03 16.63 6.28
CA ILE A 120 3.48 18.01 6.07
C ILE A 120 2.26 18.92 5.92
N HIS A 121 2.28 20.07 6.59
CA HIS A 121 1.14 20.99 6.61
C HIS A 121 1.58 22.42 6.96
N SER A 122 0.74 23.43 6.67
CA SER A 122 0.95 24.80 7.18
C SER A 122 0.19 25.03 8.50
N SER A 123 0.92 25.04 9.61
CA SER A 123 0.43 25.29 10.98
C SER A 123 0.38 26.78 11.31
N SER A 124 -0.67 27.25 11.99
CA SER A 124 -0.77 28.64 12.47
C SER A 124 0.38 29.07 13.40
N SER A 125 1.04 28.14 14.08
CA SER A 125 2.14 28.42 15.02
C SER A 125 3.54 28.24 14.43
N GLN A 126 3.69 27.42 13.39
CA GLN A 126 5.01 26.98 12.90
C GLN A 126 5.20 27.20 11.39
N GLY A 127 4.17 27.68 10.68
CA GLY A 127 4.19 27.69 9.23
C GLY A 127 4.19 26.27 8.66
N VAL A 128 4.77 26.09 7.48
CA VAL A 128 4.93 24.77 6.85
C VAL A 128 5.88 23.93 7.69
N SER A 129 5.37 22.86 8.29
CA SER A 129 6.12 21.95 9.18
C SER A 129 5.62 20.52 9.07
N ILE A 130 6.37 19.59 9.65
CA ILE A 130 6.01 18.17 9.74
C ILE A 130 5.47 17.87 11.14
N ALA A 131 4.37 17.13 11.20
CA ALA A 131 3.77 16.68 12.45
C ALA A 131 3.37 15.20 12.40
N SER A 132 3.49 14.53 13.55
CA SER A 132 2.96 13.16 13.69
C SER A 132 1.45 13.17 13.85
N LEU A 133 0.77 12.29 13.12
CA LEU A 133 -0.67 12.06 13.21
C LEU A 133 -1.10 11.42 14.54
N SER A 134 -0.15 10.87 15.30
CA SER A 134 -0.42 10.24 16.61
C SER A 134 -0.12 11.13 17.80
N ASN A 135 0.33 12.37 17.59
CA ASN A 135 0.59 13.27 18.71
C ASN A 135 -0.72 13.68 19.42
N SER A 136 -0.58 14.20 20.64
CA SER A 136 -1.72 14.56 21.50
C SER A 136 -2.63 15.66 20.93
N TYR A 137 -2.18 16.39 19.92
CA TYR A 137 -2.97 17.44 19.27
C TYR A 137 -3.75 16.91 18.05
N TRP A 138 -3.09 16.19 17.13
CA TRP A 138 -3.65 15.75 15.85
C TRP A 138 -4.44 14.45 15.93
N SER A 139 -3.99 13.48 16.73
CA SER A 139 -4.69 12.20 16.91
C SER A 139 -6.17 12.38 17.29
N PRO A 140 -6.52 13.16 18.33
CA PRO A 140 -7.91 13.39 18.69
C PRO A 140 -8.75 14.17 17.66
N ARG A 141 -8.10 14.85 16.71
CA ARG A 141 -8.75 15.74 15.74
C ARG A 141 -8.86 15.13 14.35
N TYR A 142 -8.33 13.93 14.13
CA TYR A 142 -8.36 13.28 12.83
C TYR A 142 -9.80 12.94 12.44
N VAL A 143 -10.20 13.38 11.24
CA VAL A 143 -11.55 13.13 10.70
C VAL A 143 -11.51 12.08 9.60
N GLY A 144 -10.53 12.14 8.69
CA GLY A 144 -10.44 11.21 7.57
C GLY A 144 -9.36 11.60 6.56
N ALA A 145 -9.29 10.85 5.47
CA ALA A 145 -8.32 11.08 4.39
C ALA A 145 -8.92 10.92 2.99
N LYS A 146 -8.28 11.55 2.01
CA LYS A 146 -8.66 11.53 0.60
C LYS A 146 -7.46 11.31 -0.31
N ARG A 147 -7.61 10.41 -1.29
CA ARG A 147 -6.66 10.20 -2.38
C ARG A 147 -7.14 10.93 -3.62
N VAL A 148 -6.35 11.90 -4.09
CA VAL A 148 -6.71 12.74 -5.26
C VAL A 148 -5.87 12.41 -6.48
N VAL A 149 -4.63 11.95 -6.27
CA VAL A 149 -3.78 11.40 -7.33
C VAL A 149 -3.62 9.90 -7.13
N GLN A 150 -3.63 9.16 -8.22
CA GLN A 150 -3.09 7.81 -8.24
C GLN A 150 -1.65 7.93 -8.75
N GLU A 151 -0.70 7.21 -8.14
CA GLU A 151 0.67 7.21 -8.64
C GLU A 151 0.70 6.76 -10.09
N GLN A 152 1.00 7.68 -11.01
CA GLN A 152 1.32 7.35 -12.39
C GLN A 152 2.83 7.19 -12.53
N ASN A 153 3.36 6.15 -11.88
CA ASN A 153 4.62 5.58 -12.30
C ASN A 153 4.30 4.54 -13.39
N PRO A 154 4.74 4.69 -14.65
CA PRO A 154 4.49 3.68 -15.69
C PRO A 154 5.13 2.32 -15.38
N GLU A 155 6.06 2.25 -14.40
CA GLU A 155 6.55 0.99 -13.83
C GLU A 155 5.57 0.39 -12.79
N VAL A 156 4.76 1.22 -12.11
CA VAL A 156 3.70 0.81 -11.16
C VAL A 156 2.32 0.68 -11.83
N ALA A 157 2.06 1.29 -12.98
CA ALA A 157 0.88 0.97 -13.80
C ALA A 157 1.01 -0.41 -14.47
N ALA A 158 2.24 -0.92 -14.63
CA ALA A 158 2.52 -2.31 -14.97
C ALA A 158 2.74 -3.21 -13.74
N ALA A 159 2.87 -2.62 -12.54
CA ALA A 159 3.16 -3.32 -11.28
C ALA A 159 2.32 -2.83 -10.09
N SER A 160 1.02 -2.57 -10.30
CA SER A 160 0.03 -2.45 -9.22
C SER A 160 -0.98 -3.56 -9.42
N THR A 161 -1.00 -4.45 -8.43
CA THR A 161 -1.52 -5.82 -8.46
C THR A 161 -0.52 -6.77 -9.15
N PRO A 162 0.43 -7.44 -8.47
CA PRO A 162 0.65 -8.82 -8.86
C PRO A 162 -0.74 -9.45 -8.84
N ALA A 163 -1.12 -10.16 -9.90
CA ALA A 163 -2.45 -10.76 -10.01
C ALA A 163 -2.64 -11.72 -8.83
N TYR A 164 -3.14 -11.20 -7.72
CA TYR A 164 -3.38 -12.01 -6.55
C TYR A 164 -4.63 -12.82 -6.83
N GLU A 165 -4.44 -14.02 -7.35
CA GLU A 165 -5.54 -14.96 -7.49
C GLU A 165 -5.98 -15.34 -6.07
N ALA A 166 -7.27 -15.20 -5.78
CA ALA A 166 -7.84 -15.80 -4.58
C ALA A 166 -7.58 -17.31 -4.66
N VAL A 167 -7.03 -17.87 -3.59
CA VAL A 167 -6.76 -19.31 -3.49
C VAL A 167 -7.47 -19.84 -2.26
N ASP A 168 -8.31 -20.84 -2.46
CA ASP A 168 -8.93 -21.54 -1.33
C ASP A 168 -7.85 -22.34 -0.60
N VAL A 169 -7.73 -22.08 0.70
CA VAL A 169 -6.77 -22.75 1.59
C VAL A 169 -7.55 -23.52 2.62
N TYR A 170 -7.31 -24.83 2.70
CA TYR A 170 -7.93 -25.70 3.69
C TYR A 170 -6.91 -26.10 4.75
N ILE A 171 -7.26 -25.89 6.02
CA ILE A 171 -6.44 -26.26 7.16
C ILE A 171 -7.20 -27.33 7.95
N ASN A 172 -6.61 -28.52 8.07
CA ASN A 172 -7.26 -29.68 8.71
C ASN A 172 -8.66 -30.00 8.13
N GLY A 173 -8.89 -29.67 6.86
CA GLY A 173 -10.17 -29.86 6.16
C GLY A 173 -11.20 -28.74 6.34
N SER A 174 -10.89 -27.70 7.12
CA SER A 174 -11.69 -26.48 7.25
C SER A 174 -11.21 -25.42 6.28
N ASP A 175 -12.14 -24.71 5.64
CA ASP A 175 -11.81 -23.59 4.76
C ASP A 175 -11.30 -22.39 5.57
N LEU A 176 -10.26 -21.72 5.06
CA LEU A 176 -9.74 -20.48 5.60
C LEU A 176 -10.58 -19.33 5.04
N ASP A 177 -11.62 -18.93 5.78
CA ASP A 177 -12.59 -17.85 5.45
C ASP A 177 -11.96 -16.44 5.24
N GLU A 178 -10.62 -16.33 5.21
CA GLU A 178 -9.87 -15.09 5.11
C GLU A 178 -9.01 -15.08 3.84
N GLU A 179 -9.16 -14.05 3.01
CA GLU A 179 -8.64 -13.92 1.64
C GLU A 179 -7.13 -14.22 1.51
N ALA A 180 -6.79 -15.50 1.34
CA ALA A 180 -5.49 -15.96 0.93
C ALA A 180 -5.28 -15.61 -0.55
N VAL A 181 -4.08 -15.17 -0.87
CA VAL A 181 -3.79 -14.61 -2.18
C VAL A 181 -2.54 -15.24 -2.78
N LYS A 182 -2.49 -15.41 -4.10
CA LYS A 182 -1.36 -16.01 -4.79
C LYS A 182 -0.61 -14.99 -5.62
N THR A 183 0.66 -14.79 -5.30
CA THR A 183 1.58 -13.85 -5.95
C THR A 183 2.81 -14.62 -6.43
N ASP A 184 3.26 -14.42 -7.67
CA ASP A 184 4.49 -15.03 -8.21
C ASP A 184 4.63 -16.55 -8.00
N GLY A 185 3.50 -17.27 -8.01
CA GLY A 185 3.46 -18.72 -7.78
C GLY A 185 3.65 -19.14 -6.31
N ARG A 186 3.50 -18.21 -5.37
CA ARG A 186 3.52 -18.43 -3.93
C ARG A 186 2.20 -17.98 -3.31
N THR A 187 1.68 -18.79 -2.40
CA THR A 187 0.47 -18.44 -1.64
C THR A 187 0.88 -17.66 -0.41
N LEU A 188 0.32 -16.47 -0.29
CA LEU A 188 0.38 -15.65 0.90
C LEU A 188 -0.95 -15.75 1.65
N VAL A 189 -0.86 -15.82 2.97
CA VAL A 189 -2.04 -15.93 3.84
C VAL A 189 -2.01 -14.84 4.89
N PRO A 190 -3.18 -14.38 5.38
CA PRO A 190 -3.23 -13.48 6.51
C PRO A 190 -2.54 -14.12 7.71
N MET A 191 -1.51 -13.46 8.23
CA MET A 191 -0.68 -13.96 9.32
C MET A 191 -1.52 -14.47 10.50
N ARG A 192 -2.50 -13.70 10.95
CA ARG A 192 -3.33 -14.11 12.09
C ARG A 192 -4.09 -15.41 11.80
N ALA A 193 -4.61 -15.57 10.60
CA ALA A 193 -5.47 -16.69 10.24
C ALA A 193 -4.68 -18.01 10.25
N ILE A 194 -3.52 -18.06 9.58
CA ILE A 194 -2.71 -19.30 9.53
C ILE A 194 -2.11 -19.66 10.88
N PHE A 195 -1.58 -18.68 11.62
CA PHE A 195 -0.92 -18.96 12.88
C PHE A 195 -1.93 -19.39 13.96
N GLU A 196 -3.08 -18.72 14.07
CA GLU A 196 -4.11 -19.11 15.04
C GLU A 196 -4.73 -20.46 14.71
N GLU A 197 -4.99 -20.75 13.43
CA GLU A 197 -5.56 -22.04 13.01
C GLU A 197 -4.58 -23.21 13.22
N LEU A 198 -3.27 -22.95 13.09
CA LEU A 198 -2.23 -23.93 13.46
C LEU A 198 -2.02 -24.04 14.98
N GLY A 199 -2.70 -23.24 15.79
CA GLY A 199 -2.58 -23.23 17.25
C GLY A 199 -1.39 -22.42 17.78
N ALA A 200 -0.70 -21.68 16.92
CA ALA A 200 0.44 -20.85 17.28
C ALA A 200 0.00 -19.53 17.94
N THR A 201 0.83 -19.05 18.88
CA THR A 201 0.70 -17.68 19.39
C THR A 201 1.42 -16.71 18.45
N VAL A 202 0.90 -15.48 18.30
CA VAL A 202 1.45 -14.47 17.41
C VAL A 202 1.79 -13.20 18.15
N GLN A 203 2.95 -12.62 17.85
CA GLN A 203 3.41 -11.34 18.32
C GLN A 203 3.80 -10.45 17.13
N TRP A 204 3.47 -9.17 17.24
CA TRP A 204 3.84 -8.16 16.26
C TRP A 204 4.74 -7.11 16.90
N ASP A 205 5.94 -6.94 16.37
CA ASP A 205 6.83 -5.83 16.70
C ASP A 205 6.68 -4.72 15.66
N ASN A 206 6.10 -3.60 16.09
CA ASN A 206 5.88 -2.46 15.20
C ASN A 206 7.14 -1.63 14.91
N SER A 207 8.19 -1.75 15.74
CA SER A 207 9.45 -1.04 15.57
C SER A 207 10.31 -1.65 14.47
N THR A 208 10.30 -2.98 14.38
CA THR A 208 11.04 -3.75 13.37
C THR A 208 10.16 -4.24 12.23
N LYS A 209 8.84 -4.04 12.32
CA LYS A 209 7.84 -4.59 11.39
C LYS A 209 7.95 -6.11 11.28
N THR A 210 8.13 -6.76 12.42
CA THR A 210 8.36 -8.20 12.50
C THR A 210 7.14 -8.90 13.07
N ALA A 211 6.67 -9.89 12.32
CA ALA A 211 5.72 -10.90 12.72
C ALA A 211 6.48 -12.08 13.33
N THR A 212 6.19 -12.45 14.58
CA THR A 212 6.75 -13.65 15.21
C THR A 212 5.61 -14.56 15.63
N GLY A 213 5.68 -15.85 15.32
CA GLY A 213 4.78 -16.81 15.93
C GLY A 213 5.48 -18.04 16.48
N ASN A 214 4.83 -18.63 17.47
CA ASN A 214 5.39 -19.69 18.29
C ASN A 214 4.38 -20.81 18.52
N LEU A 215 4.80 -22.05 18.26
CA LEU A 215 4.02 -23.27 18.48
C LEU A 215 4.92 -24.36 19.05
N ASP A 216 4.57 -24.87 20.23
CA ASP A 216 5.26 -26.00 20.89
C ASP A 216 6.80 -25.88 20.97
N GLY A 217 7.28 -24.64 21.12
CA GLY A 217 8.72 -24.34 21.22
C GLY A 217 9.40 -24.03 19.88
N SER A 218 8.70 -24.20 18.76
CA SER A 218 9.15 -23.74 17.44
C SER A 218 8.82 -22.26 17.28
N GLU A 219 9.73 -21.47 16.73
CA GLU A 219 9.57 -20.05 16.48
C GLU A 219 9.80 -19.74 15.01
N VAL A 220 8.93 -18.91 14.43
CA VAL A 220 9.14 -18.32 13.11
C VAL A 220 8.98 -16.81 13.18
N ALA A 221 9.90 -16.07 12.57
CA ALA A 221 9.90 -14.61 12.54
C ALA A 221 10.12 -14.09 11.12
N LEU A 222 9.26 -13.16 10.68
CA LEU A 222 9.28 -12.55 9.36
C LEU A 222 9.17 -11.03 9.47
N SER A 223 10.05 -10.31 8.78
CA SER A 223 9.96 -8.85 8.66
C SER A 223 9.32 -8.48 7.32
N ILE A 224 8.45 -7.46 7.34
CA ILE A 224 7.77 -7.00 6.11
C ILE A 224 8.79 -6.47 5.11
N GLY A 225 8.70 -6.94 3.87
CA GLY A 225 9.55 -6.54 2.75
C GLY A 225 10.95 -7.14 2.77
N GLU A 226 11.30 -7.96 3.78
CA GLU A 226 12.61 -8.57 3.89
C GLU A 226 12.59 -10.00 3.33
N GLU A 227 13.57 -10.33 2.49
CA GLU A 227 13.78 -11.69 1.98
C GLU A 227 14.40 -12.62 3.02
N THR A 228 14.77 -12.11 4.19
CA THR A 228 15.31 -12.94 5.27
C THR A 228 14.28 -13.11 6.37
N ALA A 229 13.92 -14.35 6.65
CA ALA A 229 13.14 -14.77 7.80
C ALA A 229 13.98 -15.63 8.74
N TYR A 230 13.44 -15.95 9.92
CA TYR A 230 14.09 -16.79 10.90
C TYR A 230 13.17 -17.94 11.31
N ALA A 231 13.70 -19.15 11.34
CA ALA A 231 13.06 -20.32 11.93
C ALA A 231 13.98 -20.86 13.03
N ASP A 232 13.49 -20.90 14.26
CA ASP A 232 14.24 -21.28 15.47
C ASP A 232 15.58 -20.52 15.60
N GLY A 233 15.56 -19.23 15.25
CA GLY A 233 16.74 -18.35 15.25
C GLY A 233 17.72 -18.56 14.08
N SER A 234 17.48 -19.53 13.19
CA SER A 234 18.27 -19.73 11.98
C SER A 234 17.72 -18.89 10.82
N ALA A 235 18.59 -18.13 10.16
CA ALA A 235 18.21 -17.32 9.01
C ALA A 235 17.84 -18.20 7.81
N VAL A 236 16.72 -17.90 7.16
CA VAL A 236 16.20 -18.55 5.96
C VAL A 236 15.90 -17.47 4.92
N THR A 237 16.40 -17.67 3.70
CA THR A 237 16.08 -16.80 2.57
C THR A 237 14.74 -17.22 1.97
N LEU A 238 13.83 -16.26 1.87
CA LEU A 238 12.53 -16.38 1.25
C LEU A 238 12.64 -15.96 -0.22
N ASP A 239 12.01 -16.73 -1.09
CA ASP A 239 11.78 -16.36 -2.48
C ASP A 239 10.60 -15.39 -2.65
N GLN A 240 9.72 -15.34 -1.66
CA GLN A 240 8.67 -14.33 -1.52
C GLN A 240 8.70 -13.77 -0.09
N PRO A 241 8.99 -12.48 0.12
CA PRO A 241 8.96 -11.87 1.44
C PRO A 241 7.53 -11.74 1.98
N ALA A 242 7.41 -11.55 3.30
CA ALA A 242 6.15 -11.13 3.90
C ALA A 242 5.79 -9.72 3.42
N ASP A 243 4.51 -9.47 3.15
CA ASP A 243 4.05 -8.22 2.54
C ASP A 243 2.75 -7.73 3.18
N ILE A 244 2.36 -6.49 2.91
CA ILE A 244 1.08 -5.92 3.31
C ILE A 244 0.18 -5.84 2.09
N VAL A 245 -0.86 -6.68 2.05
CA VAL A 245 -1.90 -6.66 1.02
C VAL A 245 -3.20 -6.22 1.67
N ASP A 246 -3.84 -5.18 1.13
CA ASP A 246 -5.09 -4.61 1.65
C ASP A 246 -5.07 -4.29 3.17
N GLY A 247 -3.91 -3.87 3.68
CA GLY A 247 -3.71 -3.54 5.09
C GLY A 247 -3.58 -4.76 6.02
N ARG A 248 -3.47 -5.97 5.47
CA ARG A 248 -3.24 -7.22 6.19
C ARG A 248 -1.80 -7.66 6.00
N THR A 249 -1.16 -8.09 7.09
CA THR A 249 0.14 -8.76 6.99
C THR A 249 -0.06 -10.14 6.38
N MET A 250 0.51 -10.32 5.20
CA MET A 250 0.48 -11.54 4.42
C MET A 250 1.83 -12.23 4.52
N VAL A 251 1.81 -13.52 4.83
CA VAL A 251 3.03 -14.31 5.06
C VAL A 251 3.09 -15.50 4.11
N PRO A 252 4.29 -15.95 3.69
CA PRO A 252 4.43 -17.11 2.82
C PRO A 252 3.95 -18.38 3.52
N LEU A 253 2.85 -18.94 3.00
CA LEU A 253 2.13 -20.03 3.65
C LEU A 253 2.98 -21.27 3.86
N ARG A 254 3.76 -21.65 2.84
CA ARG A 254 4.61 -22.84 2.90
C ARG A 254 5.68 -22.71 3.98
N PHE A 255 6.38 -21.59 4.01
CA PHE A 255 7.43 -21.35 5.00
C PHE A 255 6.85 -21.37 6.41
N VAL A 256 5.79 -20.61 6.67
CA VAL A 256 5.15 -20.56 7.99
C VAL A 256 4.61 -21.94 8.41
N GLY A 257 3.89 -22.62 7.53
CA GLY A 257 3.31 -23.94 7.81
C GLY A 257 4.38 -24.97 8.12
N GLU A 258 5.39 -25.11 7.27
CA GLU A 258 6.45 -26.11 7.44
C GLU A 258 7.37 -25.78 8.64
N SER A 259 7.66 -24.50 8.90
CA SER A 259 8.42 -24.08 10.09
C SER A 259 7.68 -24.33 11.41
N LEU A 260 6.35 -24.36 11.38
CA LEU A 260 5.53 -24.73 12.54
C LEU A 260 5.15 -26.22 12.57
N GLY A 261 5.74 -27.04 11.69
CA GLY A 261 5.57 -28.50 11.68
C GLY A 261 4.39 -29.03 10.87
N ALA A 262 3.69 -28.19 10.12
CA ALA A 262 2.60 -28.61 9.24
C ALA A 262 3.11 -29.09 7.87
N VAL A 263 2.35 -29.96 7.22
CA VAL A 263 2.58 -30.37 5.83
C VAL A 263 1.72 -29.51 4.90
N VAL A 264 2.34 -28.87 3.90
CA VAL A 264 1.66 -28.01 2.93
C VAL A 264 1.68 -28.63 1.54
N HIS A 265 0.49 -28.92 1.00
CA HIS A 265 0.30 -29.56 -0.31
C HIS A 265 -0.50 -28.67 -1.27
N TRP A 266 -0.08 -28.60 -2.52
CA TRP A 266 -0.82 -27.93 -3.60
C TRP A 266 -1.60 -28.96 -4.41
N ASP A 267 -2.91 -28.81 -4.50
CA ASP A 267 -3.74 -29.61 -5.41
C ASP A 267 -3.92 -28.86 -6.74
N ASN A 268 -3.30 -29.40 -7.79
CA ASN A 268 -3.34 -28.77 -9.12
C ASN A 268 -4.69 -28.94 -9.83
N SER A 269 -5.52 -29.91 -9.42
CA SER A 269 -6.82 -30.17 -10.04
C SER A 269 -7.90 -29.21 -9.55
N THR A 270 -7.82 -28.83 -8.28
CA THR A 270 -8.76 -27.89 -7.64
C THR A 270 -8.18 -26.48 -7.49
N GLN A 271 -6.87 -26.31 -7.71
CA GLN A 271 -6.14 -25.06 -7.47
C GLN A 271 -6.19 -24.58 -6.01
N THR A 272 -6.17 -25.52 -5.07
CA THR A 272 -6.30 -25.26 -3.64
C THR A 272 -5.03 -25.65 -2.88
N VAL A 273 -4.78 -24.99 -1.75
CA VAL A 273 -3.76 -25.44 -0.79
C VAL A 273 -4.40 -26.28 0.31
N GLN A 274 -3.77 -27.40 0.66
CA GLN A 274 -4.16 -28.28 1.76
C GLN A 274 -3.06 -28.27 2.82
N ILE A 275 -3.44 -28.04 4.07
CA ILE A 275 -2.55 -28.03 5.23
C ILE A 275 -3.03 -29.05 6.25
N SER A 276 -2.11 -29.87 6.73
CA SER A 276 -2.39 -30.87 7.77
C SER A 276 -1.25 -30.91 8.78
N GLN A 277 -1.59 -31.05 10.06
CA GLN A 277 -0.68 -31.44 11.13
C GLN A 277 -0.77 -32.95 11.40
#